data_AF-A0A2N5MH18-F1
#
_entry.id   AF-A0A2N5MH18-F1
#
_cell.length_a   1.000
_cell.length_b   1.000
_cell.length_c   1.000
_cell.angle_alpha   90.00
_cell.angle_beta   90.00
_cell.angle_gamma   90.00
#
_symmetry.space_group_name_H-M   'P 1'
#
loop_
_entity.id
_entity.type
_entity.pdbx_description
1 polymer ?
#
loop_
_entity_poly.entity_id
_entity_poly.type
_entity_poly.pdbx_seq_one_letter_code
_entity_poly.pdbx_strand_id
1 'polypeptide(L)' 'MSISLYASLIEEIIEKGEVKISLTDCDAQFYLEDVLNERGIQYKKILPLRNTNKAIKFILYKIQLSLK' A
#
# COMPACT_ATOMS: atom_id res chain seq x y z
N MET A 1 4.37 1.05 -22.66
CA MET A 1 4.23 2.15 -21.68
C MET A 1 3.42 1.62 -20.51
N SER A 2 4.06 1.01 -19.51
CA SER A 2 3.36 0.38 -18.37
C SER A 2 4.20 0.39 -17.09
N ILE A 3 5.16 1.32 -16.96
CA ILE A 3 6.05 1.42 -15.79
C ILE A 3 5.56 2.51 -14.82
N SER A 4 4.69 3.42 -15.27
CA SER A 4 4.35 4.65 -14.55
C SER A 4 3.29 4.52 -13.47
N LEU A 5 2.35 3.56 -13.53
CA LEU A 5 1.27 3.47 -12.55
C LEU A 5 1.76 3.02 -11.16
N TYR A 6 2.70 2.08 -11.12
CA TYR A 6 3.25 1.58 -9.86
C TYR A 6 4.28 2.52 -9.25
N ALA A 7 5.05 3.22 -10.09
CA ALA A 7 6.02 4.21 -9.64
C ALA A 7 5.34 5.36 -8.88
N SER A 8 4.20 5.86 -9.37
CA SER A 8 3.43 6.90 -8.67
C SER A 8 2.85 6.44 -7.33
N LEU A 9 2.44 5.17 -7.21
CA LEU A 9 1.98 4.61 -5.93
C LEU A 9 3.10 4.55 -4.88
N ILE A 10 4.33 4.30 -5.32
CA ILE A 10 5.51 4.30 -4.44
C ILE A 10 5.87 5.73 -4.03
N GLU A 11 5.85 6.68 -4.95
CA GLU A 11 6.06 8.09 -4.59
C GLU A 11 4.99 8.55 -3.59
N GLU A 12 3.72 8.23 -3.82
CA GLU A 12 2.65 8.57 -2.87
C GLU A 12 2.85 7.93 -1.50
N ILE A 13 3.26 6.65 -1.42
CA ILE A 13 3.46 6.03 -0.11
C ILE A 13 4.66 6.63 0.62
N ILE A 14 5.73 6.99 -0.10
CA ILE A 14 6.93 7.59 0.49
C ILE A 14 6.68 9.05 0.90
N GLU A 15 5.96 9.84 0.11
CA GLU A 15 5.65 11.25 0.43
C GLU A 15 4.57 11.37 1.51
N LYS A 16 3.44 10.65 1.37
CA LYS A 16 2.29 10.78 2.29
C LYS A 16 2.40 9.86 3.50
N GLY A 17 3.24 8.83 3.43
CA GLY A 17 3.32 7.78 4.45
C GLY A 17 2.13 6.82 4.45
N GLU A 18 1.20 6.95 3.50
CA GLU A 18 0.04 6.06 3.37
C GLU A 18 -0.45 5.92 1.93
N VAL A 19 -0.91 4.73 1.56
CA VAL A 19 -1.50 4.45 0.24
C VAL A 19 -2.68 3.50 0.39
N LYS A 20 -3.69 3.69 -0.46
CA LYS A 20 -4.85 2.79 -0.56
C LYS A 20 -4.73 2.00 -1.84
N ILE A 21 -4.68 0.68 -1.73
CA ILE A 21 -4.62 -0.23 -2.87
C ILE A 21 -5.92 -0.99 -2.95
N SER A 22 -6.46 -1.16 -4.15
CA SER A 22 -7.64 -2.00 -4.35
C SER A 22 -7.37 -3.44 -3.93
N LEU A 23 -8.36 -4.07 -3.30
CA LEU A 23 -8.23 -5.45 -2.83
C LEU A 23 -8.12 -6.44 -3.99
N THR A 24 -8.63 -6.06 -5.17
CA THR A 24 -8.55 -6.81 -6.42
C THR A 24 -7.20 -6.72 -7.13
N ASP A 25 -6.40 -5.69 -6.83
CA ASP A 25 -5.09 -5.48 -7.45
C ASP A 25 -3.99 -6.17 -6.64
N CYS A 26 -3.90 -7.50 -6.80
CA CYS A 26 -2.86 -8.31 -6.15
C CYS A 26 -1.45 -7.92 -6.59
N ASP A 27 -1.26 -7.60 -7.88
CA ASP A 27 0.05 -7.22 -8.43
C ASP A 27 0.58 -5.93 -7.78
N ALA A 28 -0.29 -4.93 -7.60
CA ALA A 28 0.07 -3.68 -6.93
C ALA A 28 0.42 -3.90 -5.46
N GLN A 29 -0.29 -4.79 -4.77
CA GLN A 29 0.02 -5.14 -3.38
C GLN A 29 1.39 -5.81 -3.28
N PHE A 30 1.66 -6.80 -4.13
CA PHE A 30 2.92 -7.54 -4.10
C PHE A 30 4.11 -6.64 -4.43
N TYR A 31 4.00 -5.82 -5.47
CA TYR A 31 5.04 -4.88 -5.85
C TYR A 31 5.33 -3.84 -4.75
N LEU A 32 4.29 -3.32 -4.09
CA LEU A 32 4.46 -2.39 -2.99
C LEU A 32 5.14 -3.06 -1.78
N GLU A 33 4.72 -4.26 -1.40
CA GLU A 33 5.33 -5.02 -0.30
C GLU A 33 6.81 -5.34 -0.60
N ASP A 34 7.13 -5.72 -1.84
CA ASP A 34 8.50 -6.01 -2.27
C ASP A 34 9.39 -4.76 -2.20
N VAL A 35 8.94 -3.64 -2.77
CA VAL A 35 9.71 -2.38 -2.75
C VAL A 35 9.88 -1.83 -1.33
N LEU A 36 8.87 -1.94 -0.47
CA LEU A 36 8.99 -1.53 0.93
C LEU A 36 10.00 -2.42 1.68
N ASN A 37 10.01 -3.72 1.41
CA ASN A 37 10.99 -4.65 1.98
C ASN A 37 12.41 -4.38 1.48
N GLU A 38 12.60 -4.16 0.17
CA GLU A 38 13.90 -3.80 -0.42
C GLU A 38 14.47 -2.52 0.19
N ARG A 39 13.61 -1.54 0.47
CA ARG A 39 14.00 -0.29 1.13
C ARG A 39 14.13 -0.40 2.65
N GLY A 40 13.80 -1.55 3.24
CA GLY A 40 13.82 -1.77 4.69
C GLY A 40 12.80 -0.91 5.45
N ILE A 41 11.73 -0.48 4.78
CA ILE A 41 10.69 0.37 5.36
C ILE A 41 9.66 -0.52 6.05
N GLN A 42 9.48 -0.33 7.36
CA GLN A 42 8.40 -1.00 8.07
C GLN A 42 7.05 -0.39 7.66
N TYR A 43 6.06 -1.25 7.42
CA TYR A 43 4.71 -0.82 7.06
C TYR A 43 3.66 -1.60 7.85
N LYS A 44 2.49 -0.98 8.00
CA LYS A 44 1.28 -1.56 8.58
C LYS A 44 0.23 -1.75 7.50
N LYS A 45 -0.25 -2.98 7.37
CA LYS A 45 -1.40 -3.34 6.55
C LYS A 45 -2.67 -3.21 7.37
N ILE A 46 -3.52 -2.26 7.02
CA ILE A 46 -4.81 -2.00 7.67
C ILE A 46 -5.90 -2.44 6.68
N LEU A 47 -6.59 -3.53 7.02
CA LEU A 47 -7.82 -3.92 6.35
C LEU A 47 -8.99 -3.22 7.05
N PRO A 48 -9.74 -2.35 6.36
CA PRO A 48 -10.91 -1.72 6.97
C PRO A 48 -11.97 -2.77 7.29
N LEU A 49 -12.57 -2.65 8.47
CA LEU A 49 -13.62 -3.56 8.93
C LEU A 49 -14.79 -3.55 7.95
N ARG A 50 -15.27 -4.75 7.60
CA ARG A 50 -16.43 -4.94 6.74
C ARG A 50 -17.66 -4.38 7.45
N ASN A 51 -18.12 -3.20 7.05
CA ASN A 51 -19.47 -2.76 7.43
C ASN A 51 -20.47 -3.71 6.77
N THR A 52 -21.47 -4.15 7.53
CA THR A 52 -22.42 -5.24 7.25
C THR A 52 -23.16 -5.14 5.90
N ASN A 53 -23.02 -4.03 5.16
CA ASN A 53 -23.62 -3.77 3.85
C ASN A 53 -22.65 -3.34 2.72
N LYS A 54 -21.33 -3.31 2.94
CA LYS A 54 -20.36 -2.94 1.88
C LYS A 54 -19.22 -3.95 1.80
N ALA A 55 -18.94 -4.41 0.59
CA ALA A 55 -17.73 -5.16 0.29
C ALA A 55 -16.50 -4.28 0.53
N ILE A 56 -15.47 -4.86 1.15
CA ILE A 56 -14.17 -4.20 1.29
C ILE A 56 -13.56 -4.13 -0.11
N LYS A 57 -13.31 -2.91 -0.60
CA LYS A 57 -12.76 -2.69 -1.94
C LYS A 57 -11.28 -2.32 -1.94
N PHE A 58 -10.71 -1.99 -0.79
CA PHE A 58 -9.33 -1.51 -0.68
C PHE A 58 -8.68 -1.94 0.64
N ILE A 59 -7.35 -2.03 0.60
CA ILE A 59 -6.44 -2.23 1.72
C ILE A 59 -5.64 -0.94 1.89
N LEU A 60 -5.41 -0.54 3.13
CA LEU A 60 -4.64 0.65 3.45
C LEU A 60 -3.26 0.22 3.94
N TYR A 61 -2.22 0.70 3.28
CA TYR A 61 -0.83 0.50 3.67
C TYR A 61 -0.31 1.79 4.26
N LYS A 62 0.21 1.73 5.48
CA LYS A 62 0.76 2.89 6.18
C LYS A 62 2.21 2.64 6.54
N ILE A 63 3.11 3.51 6.11
CA ILE A 63 4.51 3.45 6.50
C ILE A 63 4.60 3.71 8.00
N GLN A 64 5.26 2.80 8.69
CA GLN A 64 5.61 2.92 10.07
C GLN A 64 7.08 3.36 10.12
N LEU A 65 7.29 4.68 10.08
CA LEU A 65 8.60 5.27 10.36
C LEU A 65 8.97 4.93 11.80
N SER A 66 9.70 3.84 11.97
CA SER A 66 10.39 3.53 13.22
C SER A 66 11.58 4.49 13.29
N LEU A 67 11.32 5.70 13.79
CA LEU A 67 12.37 6.60 14.26
C LEU A 67 13.07 5.86 15.40
N LYS A 68 14.24 5.31 15.09
CA LYS A 68 15.16 4.70 16.04
C LYS A 68 15.99 5.78 16.71
#